data_AF-A0A7Z9I7C1-F1
#
_entry.id   AF-A0A7Z9I7C1-F1
#
_cell.length_a   1.000
_cell.length_b   1.000
_cell.length_c   1.000
_cell.angle_alpha   90.00
_cell.angle_beta   90.00
_cell.angle_gamma   90.00
#
_symmetry.space_group_name_H-M   'P 1'
#
loop_
_entity.id
_entity.type
_entity.pdbx_description
1 polymer ?
#
loop_
_entity_poly.entity_id
_entity_poly.type
_entity_poly.pdbx_seq_one_letter_code
_entity_poly.pdbx_strand_id
1 'polypeptide(L)'
;MTTFSFKDVDDAYGRVKSLILKTPLVSNEEINKITKANVFFKLENLQWTGSFKLRGASNKIDQLTKNEKKQGSSGLFLWESCPSSSLCIKTK
;
A
#
# COMPACT_ATOMS: atom_id res chain seq x y z
N MET A 1 17.72 -6.40 -18.94
CA MET A 1 17.32 -5.96 -17.59
C MET A 1 16.58 -4.66 -17.75
N THR A 2 15.31 -4.59 -17.35
CA THR A 2 14.56 -3.33 -17.32
C THR A 2 15.10 -2.47 -16.18
N THR A 3 15.59 -1.28 -16.51
CA THR A 3 16.12 -0.31 -15.55
C THR A 3 14.96 0.36 -14.82
N PHE A 4 14.81 0.08 -13.53
CA PHE A 4 13.85 0.74 -12.66
C PHE A 4 14.28 2.20 -12.41
N SER A 5 13.38 3.15 -12.67
CA SER A 5 13.64 4.58 -12.56
C SER A 5 12.69 5.26 -11.57
N PHE A 6 13.08 6.45 -11.11
CA PHE A 6 12.24 7.30 -10.28
C PHE A 6 10.86 7.58 -10.93
N LYS A 7 10.81 7.71 -12.27
CA LYS A 7 9.55 7.90 -13.01
C LYS A 7 8.55 6.78 -12.77
N ASP A 8 9.00 5.53 -12.65
CA ASP A 8 8.11 4.39 -12.42
C ASP A 8 7.39 4.51 -11.07
N VAL A 9 8.05 5.11 -10.07
CA VAL A 9 7.48 5.37 -8.74
C VAL A 9 6.47 6.52 -8.79
N ASP A 10 6.76 7.59 -9.53
CA ASP A 10 5.86 8.74 -9.68
C ASP A 10 4.59 8.35 -10.46
N ASP A 11 4.74 7.60 -11.54
CA ASP A 11 3.61 7.06 -12.31
C ASP A 11 2.77 6.09 -11.46
N ALA A 12 3.43 5.25 -10.65
CA ALA A 12 2.73 4.38 -9.70
C ALA A 12 1.98 5.18 -8.65
N TYR A 13 2.56 6.26 -8.13
CA TYR A 13 1.88 7.16 -7.20
C TYR A 13 0.64 7.79 -7.84
N GLY A 14 0.74 8.27 -9.08
CA GLY A 14 -0.39 8.80 -9.85
C GLY A 14 -1.57 7.83 -9.95
N ARG A 15 -1.29 6.55 -10.23
CA ARG A 15 -2.31 5.49 -10.32
C ARG A 15 -2.98 5.20 -8.98
N VAL A 16 -2.21 5.11 -7.89
CA VAL A 16 -2.76 4.66 -6.60
C VAL A 16 -3.31 5.78 -5.72
N LYS A 17 -2.98 7.05 -6.01
CA LYS A 17 -3.28 8.21 -5.15
C LYS A 17 -4.75 8.32 -4.72
N SER A 18 -5.69 7.91 -5.56
CA SER A 18 -7.13 7.94 -5.26
C SER A 18 -7.58 6.83 -4.31
N LEU A 19 -6.80 5.75 -4.17
CA LEU A 19 -7.14 4.55 -3.40
C LEU A 19 -6.44 4.47 -2.04
N ILE A 20 -5.45 5.32 -1.81
CA ILE A 20 -4.59 5.29 -0.63
C ILE A 20 -4.85 6.49 0.29
N LEU A 21 -4.71 6.29 1.60
CA LEU A 21 -4.68 7.36 2.57
C LEU A 21 -3.29 8.02 2.58
N LYS A 22 -3.26 9.34 2.74
CA LYS A 22 -2.04 10.08 3.06
C LYS A 22 -1.74 9.88 4.55
N THR A 23 -0.95 8.86 4.83
CA THR A 23 -0.51 8.50 6.18
C THR A 23 0.32 9.65 6.79
N PRO A 24 0.10 10.00 8.07
CA PRO A 24 0.85 11.05 8.72
C PRO A 24 2.32 10.65 8.92
N LEU A 25 3.18 11.66 9.01
CA LEU A 25 4.55 11.51 9.47
C LEU A 25 4.61 12.07 10.89
N VAL A 26 4.93 11.22 11.86
CA VAL A 26 4.89 11.59 13.29
C VAL A 26 6.29 11.44 13.86
N SER A 27 6.74 12.41 14.66
CA SER A 27 7.97 12.29 15.45
C SER A 27 7.62 12.13 16.92
N ASN A 28 8.51 11.48 17.69
CA ASN A 28 8.38 11.39 19.14
C ASN A 28 9.64 11.97 19.79
N GLU A 29 9.47 12.95 20.67
CA GLU A 29 10.58 13.65 21.30
C GLU A 29 11.42 12.76 22.23
N GLU A 30 10.80 11.80 22.92
CA GLU A 30 11.52 10.87 23.80
C GLU A 30 12.43 9.95 22.98
N ILE A 31 11.93 9.43 21.87
CA ILE A 31 12.72 8.60 20.96
C ILE A 31 13.87 9.41 20.37
N ASN A 32 13.63 10.67 20.01
CA ASN A 32 14.67 11.56 19.49
C ASN A 32 15.77 11.81 20.52
N LYS A 33 15.41 11.99 21.81
CA LYS A 33 16.37 12.14 22.92
C LYS A 33 17.19 10.88 23.13
N ILE A 34 16.58 9.70 23.08
CA ILE A 34 17.27 8.40 23.25
C ILE A 34 18.24 8.16 22.09
N THR A 35 17.79 8.39 20.85
CA THR A 35 18.59 8.13 19.64
C THR A 35 19.57 9.25 19.28
N LYS A 36 19.45 10.41 19.94
CA LYS A 36 20.17 11.66 19.62
C LYS A 36 20.02 12.04 18.14
N ALA A 37 18.86 11.75 17.55
CA ALA A 37 18.55 11.97 16.15
C ALA A 37 17.10 12.39 15.96
N ASN A 38 16.77 13.00 14.83
CA ASN A 38 15.39 13.33 14.46
C ASN A 38 14.73 12.12 13.79
N VAL A 39 14.00 11.32 14.56
CA VAL A 39 13.30 10.12 14.09
C VAL A 39 11.87 10.47 13.70
N PHE A 40 11.49 10.08 12.49
CA PHE A 40 10.15 10.26 11.96
C PHE A 40 9.55 8.90 11.59
N PHE A 41 8.33 8.67 12.05
CA PHE A 41 7.56 7.46 11.79
C PHE A 41 6.53 7.72 10.70
N LYS A 42 6.65 6.95 9.62
CA LYS A 42 5.63 6.91 8.58
C LYS A 42 4.60 5.83 8.94
N LEU A 43 3.44 6.26 9.43
CA LEU A 43 2.43 5.36 10.00
C LEU A 43 1.60 4.66 8.92
N GLU A 44 2.22 3.73 8.19
CA GLU A 44 1.54 2.91 7.16
C GLU A 44 0.54 1.91 7.74
N ASN A 45 0.56 1.68 9.06
CA ASN A 45 -0.46 0.91 9.77
C ASN A 45 -1.84 1.59 9.76
N LEU A 46 -1.91 2.90 9.47
CA LEU A 46 -3.17 3.64 9.35
C LEU A 46 -3.75 3.59 7.93
N GLN A 47 -3.12 2.88 7.01
CA GLN A 47 -3.68 2.63 5.69
C GLN A 47 -4.92 1.73 5.80
N TRP A 48 -5.85 1.77 4.82
CA TRP A 48 -7.10 1.00 4.82
C TRP A 48 -6.95 -0.48 5.20
N THR A 49 -5.82 -1.09 4.85
CA THR A 49 -5.54 -2.52 5.04
C THR A 49 -4.66 -2.81 6.25
N GLY A 50 -4.41 -1.80 7.10
CA GLY A 50 -3.49 -1.90 8.23
C GLY A 50 -2.02 -2.06 7.84
N SER A 51 -1.66 -1.90 6.55
CA SER A 51 -0.28 -2.05 6.09
C SER A 51 -0.01 -1.34 4.75
N PHE A 52 1.28 -1.20 4.41
CA PHE A 52 1.72 -0.54 3.16
C PHE A 52 1.40 -1.33 1.88
N LYS A 53 1.03 -2.61 2.00
CA LYS A 53 0.88 -3.55 0.87
C LYS A 53 -0.20 -3.13 -0.12
N LEU A 54 -1.22 -2.38 0.34
CA LEU A 54 -2.27 -1.84 -0.52
C LEU A 54 -1.69 -1.07 -1.71
N ARG A 55 -0.64 -0.28 -1.51
CA ARG A 55 -0.01 0.54 -2.56
C ARG A 55 0.49 -0.32 -3.73
N GLY A 56 1.20 -1.41 -3.43
CA GLY A 56 1.74 -2.32 -4.43
C GLY A 56 0.66 -3.15 -5.12
N ALA A 57 -0.30 -3.67 -4.34
CA ALA A 57 -1.42 -4.44 -4.85
C ALA A 57 -2.28 -3.59 -5.81
N SER A 58 -2.65 -2.37 -5.42
CA SER A 58 -3.44 -1.46 -6.25
C SER A 58 -2.71 -1.08 -7.54
N ASN A 59 -1.41 -0.76 -7.48
CA ASN A 59 -0.64 -0.45 -8.68
C ASN A 59 -0.55 -1.66 -9.64
N LYS A 60 -0.42 -2.87 -9.11
CA LYS A 60 -0.37 -4.09 -9.93
C LYS A 60 -1.73 -4.37 -10.58
N ILE A 61 -2.81 -4.28 -9.81
CA ILE A 61 -4.19 -4.52 -10.29
C ILE A 61 -4.55 -3.51 -11.38
N ASP A 62 -4.17 -2.23 -11.21
CA ASP A 62 -4.48 -1.19 -12.21
C ASP A 62 -3.86 -1.53 -13.58
N GLN A 63 -2.62 -2.04 -13.57
CA GLN A 63 -1.87 -2.41 -14.77
C GLN A 63 -2.29 -3.73 -15.44
N LEU A 64 -3.15 -4.55 -14.80
CA LEU A 64 -3.63 -5.79 -15.41
C LEU A 64 -4.61 -5.49 -16.57
N THR A 65 -4.50 -6.28 -17.64
CA THR A 65 -5.43 -6.21 -18.77
C THR A 65 -6.83 -6.72 -18.37
N LYS A 66 -7.87 -6.36 -19.13
CA LYS A 66 -9.25 -6.79 -18.87
C LYS A 66 -9.41 -8.32 -18.83
N ASN A 67 -8.57 -9.04 -19.58
CA ASN A 67 -8.57 -10.50 -19.62
C ASN A 67 -7.91 -11.09 -18.36
N GLU A 68 -6.79 -10.52 -17.91
CA GLU A 68 -6.12 -10.92 -16.66
C GLU A 68 -6.95 -10.59 -15.41
N LYS A 69 -7.73 -9.50 -15.44
CA LYS A 69 -8.69 -9.19 -14.37
C LYS A 69 -9.83 -10.20 -14.28
N LYS A 70 -10.29 -10.75 -15.42
CA LYS A 70 -11.39 -11.73 -15.49
C LYS A 70 -10.96 -13.14 -15.11
N GLN A 71 -9.71 -13.53 -15.36
CA GLN A 71 -9.23 -14.88 -15.09
C GLN A 71 -8.99 -15.16 -13.60
N GLY A 72 -9.28 -14.19 -12.72
CA GLY A 72 -8.80 -14.20 -11.35
C GLY A 72 -7.30 -13.99 -11.38
N SER A 73 -6.81 -13.02 -10.63
CA SER A 73 -5.37 -12.93 -10.38
C SER A 73 -4.97 -14.11 -9.50
N SER A 74 -4.85 -15.30 -10.08
CA SER A 74 -4.52 -16.58 -9.43
C SER A 74 -3.12 -16.58 -8.82
N GLY A 75 -2.37 -15.49 -8.98
CA GLY A 75 -1.28 -15.11 -8.07
C GLY A 75 -1.87 -14.63 -6.75
N LEU A 76 -2.22 -15.59 -5.90
CA LEU A 76 -2.51 -15.50 -4.48
C LEU A 76 -1.93 -14.24 -3.80
N PHE A 77 -2.65 -13.10 -3.84
CA PHE A 77 -2.45 -12.01 -2.88
C PHE A 77 -3.27 -12.38 -1.65
N LEU A 78 -2.70 -13.24 -0.80
CA LEU A 78 -3.25 -13.54 0.52
C LEU A 78 -3.42 -12.21 1.28
N TRP A 79 -4.69 -11.79 1.38
CA TRP A 79 -5.14 -10.69 2.21
C TRP A 79 -5.14 -11.15 3.66
N GLU A 80 -3.96 -11.08 4.29
CA GLU A 80 -3.87 -10.98 5.74
C GLU A 80 -3.41 -9.55 6.01
N SER A 81 -4.20 -8.67 6.64
CA SER A 81 -4.88 -8.92 7.91
C SER A 81 -6.31 -8.35 7.91
N CYS A 82 -7.27 -9.22 8.21
CA CYS A 82 -8.59 -8.83 8.69
C CYS A 82 -8.57 -8.84 10.22
N PRO A 83 -8.65 -7.67 10.90
CA PRO A 83 -9.22 -7.59 12.22
C PRO A 83 -10.53 -6.80 12.13
N SER A 84 -11.63 -7.56 12.12
CA SER A 84 -12.99 -7.14 12.46
C SER A 84 -13.71 -6.09 11.61
N SER A 85 -14.91 -6.48 11.20
CA SER A 85 -16.04 -5.70 10.68
C SER A 85 -15.98 -5.20 9.23
N SER A 86 -16.60 -6.03 8.37
CA SER A 86 -17.54 -5.57 7.35
C SER A 86 -16.97 -4.86 6.11
N LEU A 87 -16.25 -5.59 5.26
CA LEU A 87 -16.44 -5.41 3.82
C LEU A 87 -16.37 -6.78 3.12
N CYS A 88 -17.56 -7.38 3.05
CA CYS A 88 -17.84 -8.59 2.31
C CYS A 88 -17.67 -8.30 0.82
N ILE A 89 -16.57 -8.76 0.21
CA ILE A 89 -16.57 -9.02 -1.23
C ILE A 89 -17.09 -10.44 -1.39
N LYS A 90 -18.41 -10.53 -1.54
CA LYS A 90 -19.12 -11.73 -1.92
C LYS A 90 -18.87 -11.94 -3.41
N THR A 91 -17.93 -12.81 -3.77
CA THR A 91 -17.92 -13.43 -5.10
C THR A 91 -18.73 -14.71 -5.02
N LYS A 92 -19.79 -14.78 -5.84
CA LYS A 92 -20.47 -16.04 -6.16
C LYS A 92 -19.49 -17.06 -6.71
#